data_AF-A0A9E5CTC4-F1
#
_entry.id   AF-A0A9E5CTC4-F1
#
_cell.length_a   1.000
_cell.length_b   1.000
_cell.length_c   1.000
_cell.angle_alpha   90.00
_cell.angle_beta   90.00
_cell.angle_gamma   90.00
#
_symmetry.space_group_name_H-M   'P 1'
#
loop_
_entity.id
_entity.type
_entity.pdbx_description
1 polymer ?
#
loop_
_entity_poly.entity_id
_entity_poly.type
_entity_poly.pdbx_seq_one_letter_code
_entity_poly.pdbx_strand_id
1 'polypeptide(L)' 'LKLNMLDYLGEGAAGREFVAMDMTEPALDFAQIAASFGVKGVRIEHADEIGDALREAQGSGAPRLLDIVIDGDVKSRWL' A
#
# COMPACT_ATOMS: atom_id res chain seq x y z
N LEU A 1 13.30 6.39 5.76
CA LEU A 1 14.50 6.93 5.07
C LEU A 1 14.11 7.73 3.82
N LYS A 2 13.31 7.18 2.90
CA LYS A 2 12.80 7.88 1.70
C LYS A 2 12.06 9.20 2.00
N LEU A 3 11.03 9.17 2.85
CA LEU A 3 10.25 10.37 3.23
C LEU A 3 11.10 11.47 3.86
N ASN A 4 11.94 11.12 4.85
CA ASN A 4 12.85 12.10 5.47
C ASN A 4 13.83 12.74 4.47
N MET A 5 14.24 12.01 3.42
CA MET A 5 15.13 12.52 2.38
C MET A 5 14.40 13.48 1.44
N LEU A 6 13.13 13.20 1.11
CA LEU A 6 12.27 14.11 0.36
C LEU A 6 12.06 15.41 1.16
N ASP A 7 11.79 15.30 2.46
CA ASP A 7 11.63 16.46 3.34
C ASP A 7 12.92 17.29 3.45
N TYR A 8 14.09 16.65 3.52
CA TYR A 8 15.38 17.35 3.62
C TYR A 8 15.76 18.09 2.34
N LEU A 9 15.52 17.48 1.17
CA LEU A 9 15.93 18.01 -0.13
C LEU A 9 14.90 18.96 -0.76
N GLY A 10 13.65 18.95 -0.30
CA GLY A 10 12.58 19.81 -0.81
C GLY A 10 12.40 19.69 -2.33
N GLU A 11 12.28 20.82 -3.03
CA GLU A 11 12.18 20.86 -4.50
C GLU A 11 13.36 20.17 -5.20
N GLY A 12 14.56 20.12 -4.58
CA GLY A 12 15.73 19.43 -5.12
C GLY A 12 15.58 17.90 -5.17
N ALA A 13 14.54 17.35 -4.57
CA ALA A 13 14.18 15.94 -4.63
C ALA A 13 13.19 15.62 -5.78
N ALA A 14 12.66 16.64 -6.46
CA ALA A 14 11.63 16.45 -7.49
C ALA A 14 12.14 15.55 -8.63
N GLY A 15 11.33 14.55 -8.99
CA GLY A 15 11.66 13.57 -10.04
C GLY A 15 12.75 12.57 -9.67
N ARG A 16 13.17 12.49 -8.40
CA ARG A 16 14.18 11.52 -7.96
C ARG A 16 13.57 10.13 -7.83
N GLU A 17 14.15 9.18 -8.55
CA GLU A 17 13.86 7.76 -8.39
C GLU A 17 14.65 7.18 -7.20
N PHE A 18 13.97 6.36 -6.40
CA PHE A 18 14.57 5.59 -5.31
C PHE A 18 14.69 4.14 -5.75
N VAL A 19 15.78 3.86 -6.46
CA VAL A 19 16.09 2.52 -6.98
C VAL A 19 15.96 1.47 -5.88
N ALA A 20 15.27 0.37 -6.21
CA ALA A 20 14.95 -0.74 -5.30
C ALA A 20 14.05 -0.38 -4.10
N MET A 21 13.49 0.83 -4.04
CA MET A 21 12.46 1.23 -3.06
C MET A 21 11.13 1.56 -3.72
N ASP A 22 11.16 2.00 -4.98
CA ASP A 22 9.96 2.30 -5.79
C ASP A 22 9.40 1.00 -6.40
N MET A 23 8.67 0.24 -5.59
CA MET A 23 8.03 -1.03 -5.98
C MET A 23 6.65 -0.80 -6.61
N THR A 24 6.58 0.10 -7.59
CA THR A 24 5.32 0.55 -8.21
C THR A 24 5.14 0.01 -9.64
N GLU A 25 6.21 -0.50 -10.27
CA GLU A 25 6.20 -0.95 -11.66
C GLU A 25 6.92 -2.31 -11.84
N PRO A 26 6.18 -3.44 -11.86
CA PRO A 26 4.76 -3.55 -11.55
C PRO A 26 4.50 -3.34 -10.05
N ALA A 27 3.29 -2.88 -9.72
CA ALA A 27 2.84 -2.82 -8.35
C ALA A 27 2.81 -4.25 -7.75
N LEU A 28 3.17 -4.36 -6.47
CA LEU A 28 3.16 -5.65 -5.79
C LEU A 28 1.72 -6.07 -5.47
N ASP A 29 1.38 -7.32 -5.80
CA ASP A 29 0.10 -7.92 -5.46
C ASP A 29 0.21 -8.69 -4.13
N PHE A 30 -0.06 -8.00 -3.03
CA PHE A 30 0.00 -8.62 -1.70
C PHE A 30 -1.10 -9.66 -1.48
N ALA A 31 -2.23 -9.54 -2.18
CA ALA A 31 -3.32 -10.51 -2.07
C ALA A 31 -2.90 -11.88 -2.63
N GLN A 32 -2.21 -11.90 -3.77
CA GLN A 32 -1.65 -13.13 -4.35
C GLN A 32 -0.50 -13.69 -3.52
N ILE A 33 0.35 -12.83 -2.97
CA ILE A 33 1.41 -13.27 -2.04
C ILE A 33 0.78 -13.97 -0.84
N ALA A 34 -0.25 -13.39 -0.22
CA ALA A 34 -0.97 -14.01 0.90
C ALA A 34 -1.55 -15.38 0.52
N ALA A 35 -2.13 -15.50 -0.68
CA ALA A 35 -2.69 -16.75 -1.17
C ALA A 35 -1.64 -17.87 -1.25
N SER A 36 -0.38 -17.55 -1.57
CA SER A 36 0.73 -18.53 -1.58
C SER A 36 1.03 -19.12 -0.19
N PHE A 37 0.64 -18.43 0.88
CA PHE A 37 0.75 -18.88 2.27
C PHE A 37 -0.55 -19.50 2.81
N GLY A 38 -1.56 -19.73 1.96
CA GLY A 38 -2.88 -20.23 2.38
C GLY A 38 -3.74 -19.19 3.10
N VAL A 39 -3.39 -17.91 3.04
CA VAL A 39 -4.16 -16.80 3.61
C VAL A 39 -5.00 -16.16 2.51
N LYS A 40 -6.31 -16.00 2.73
CA LYS A 40 -7.15 -15.27 1.75
C LYS A 40 -6.76 -13.79 1.77
N GLY A 41 -6.22 -13.32 0.65
CA GLY A 41 -6.00 -11.91 0.36
C GLY A 41 -7.16 -11.33 -0.44
N VAL A 42 -7.51 -10.07 -0.19
CA VAL A 42 -8.42 -9.27 -1.02
C VAL A 42 -7.79 -7.93 -1.31
N ARG A 43 -7.77 -7.53 -2.59
CA ARG A 43 -7.37 -6.19 -3.02
C ARG A 43 -8.59 -5.29 -3.01
N ILE A 44 -8.45 -4.09 -2.45
CA ILE A 44 -9.51 -3.10 -2.27
C ILE A 44 -9.07 -1.80 -2.93
N GLU A 45 -9.80 -1.38 -3.95
CA GLU A 45 -9.49 -0.16 -4.72
C GLU A 45 -10.41 1.00 -4.37
N HIS A 46 -11.54 0.73 -3.70
CA HIS A 46 -12.50 1.75 -3.28
C HIS A 46 -12.71 1.75 -1.76
N ALA A 47 -12.74 2.96 -1.18
CA ALA A 47 -12.78 3.14 0.27
C ALA A 47 -14.08 2.62 0.92
N ASP A 48 -15.18 2.60 0.18
CA ASP A 48 -16.48 2.09 0.62
C ASP A 48 -16.50 0.56 0.78
N GLU A 49 -15.62 -0.17 0.09
CA GLU A 49 -15.49 -1.63 0.18
C GLU A 49 -14.78 -2.08 1.46
N ILE A 50 -14.01 -1.19 2.10
CA ILE A 50 -13.20 -1.50 3.30
C ILE A 50 -14.07 -2.05 4.43
N GLY A 51 -15.24 -1.45 4.65
CA GLY A 51 -16.11 -1.81 5.76
C GLY A 51 -16.62 -3.25 5.65
N ASP A 52 -17.05 -3.67 4.47
CA ASP A 52 -17.55 -5.03 4.22
C ASP A 52 -16.42 -6.06 4.26
N ALA A 53 -15.29 -5.77 3.62
CA ALA A 53 -14.12 -6.64 3.63
C ALA A 53 -13.61 -6.89 5.06
N LEU A 54 -13.59 -5.84 5.90
CA LEU A 54 -13.16 -5.96 7.29
C LEU A 54 -14.13 -6.80 8.12
N ARG A 55 -15.45 -6.64 7.91
CA ARG A 55 -16.47 -7.46 8.59
C ARG A 55 -16.36 -8.93 8.19
N GLU A 56 -16.19 -9.23 6.91
CA GLU A 56 -15.96 -10.60 6.43
C GLU A 56 -14.70 -11.20 7.06
N ALA A 57 -13.62 -10.41 7.10
CA ALA A 57 -12.35 -10.87 7.63
C ALA A 57 -12.44 -11.22 9.11
N GLN A 58 -13.03 -10.35 9.92
CA GLN A 58 -13.23 -10.62 11.35
C GLN A 58 -14.17 -11.80 11.61
N GLY A 59 -15.23 -11.95 10.81
CA GLY A 59 -16.15 -13.08 10.92
C GLY A 59 -15.57 -14.44 10.46
N SER A 60 -14.43 -14.44 9.78
CA SER A 60 -13.88 -15.66 9.17
C SER A 60 -13.25 -16.65 10.15
N GLY A 61 -12.87 -16.20 11.35
CA GLY A 61 -12.15 -17.04 12.33
C GLY A 61 -10.77 -17.54 11.84
N ALA A 62 -10.24 -16.97 10.76
CA ALA A 62 -8.97 -17.34 10.15
C ALA A 62 -8.15 -16.10 9.78
N PRO A 63 -6.83 -16.23 9.53
CA PRO A 63 -6.02 -15.14 9.02
C PRO A 63 -6.55 -14.63 7.67
N ARG A 64 -6.53 -13.31 7.50
CA ARG A 64 -6.97 -12.59 6.30
C ARG A 64 -6.03 -11.43 6.01
N LEU A 65 -5.80 -11.14 4.73
CA LEU A 65 -5.06 -9.97 4.28
C LEU A 65 -5.98 -9.06 3.46
N LEU A 66 -6.03 -7.79 3.82
CA LEU A 66 -6.68 -6.73 3.04
C LEU A 66 -5.57 -5.85 2.46
N ASP A 67 -5.42 -5.88 1.13
CA ASP A 67 -4.51 -5.03 0.36
C ASP A 67 -5.28 -3.77 -0.07
N ILE A 68 -5.19 -2.71 0.74
CA ILE A 68 -5.90 -1.45 0.51
C ILE A 68 -5.01 -0.54 -0.32
N VAL A 69 -5.46 -0.26 -1.54
CA VAL A 69 -4.76 0.63 -2.46
C VAL A 69 -4.93 2.07 -1.99
N ILE A 70 -3.82 2.75 -1.79
CA ILE A 70 -3.77 4.18 -1.49
C ILE A 70 -3.01 4.89 -2.60
N ASP A 71 -3.35 6.15 -2.83
CA ASP A 71 -2.57 6.99 -3.74
C ASP A 71 -1.15 7.18 -3.17
N GLY A 72 -0.16 7.14 -4.06
CA GLY A 72 1.26 7.28 -3.72
C GLY A 72 1.67 8.72 -3.43
N ASP A 73 0.77 9.69 -3.63
CA ASP A 73 1.00 11.09 -3.31
C ASP A 73 1.03 11.31 -1.80
N VAL A 74 2.23 11.27 -1.23
CA VAL A 74 2.46 11.73 0.14
C VAL A 74 2.48 13.26 0.10
N LYS A 75 1.32 13.86 0.37
CA LYS A 75 1.21 15.29 0.73
C LYS A 75 2.05 15.52 1.99
N SER A 76 3.31 15.92 1.84
CA SER A 76 4.05 16.43 2.98
C SER A 76 3.35 17.72 3.41
N ARG A 77 3.21 17.97 4.71
CA ARG A 77 2.55 19.19 5.24
C ARG A 77 3.26 20.50 4.83
N TRP A 78 4.35 20.40 4.07
CA TRP A 78 5.26 21.46 3.71
C TRP A 78 5.42 21.63 2.18
N LEU A 79 4.69 20.83 1.38
CA LEU A 79 4.55 20.94 -0.09
C LEU A 79 3.06 20.94 -0.47
#